data_AF-A0A1H9DM42-F1
#
_entry.id   AF-A0A1H9DM42-F1
#
_cell.length_a   1.000
_cell.length_b   1.000
_cell.length_c   1.000
_cell.angle_alpha   90.00
_cell.angle_beta   90.00
_cell.angle_gamma   90.00
#
_symmetry.space_group_name_H-M   'P 1'
#
loop_
_entity.id
_entity.type
_entity.pdbx_description
1 polymer ?
#
loop_
_entity_poly.entity_id
_entity_poly.type
_entity_poly.pdbx_seq_one_letter_code
_entity_poly.pdbx_strand_id
1 'polypeptide(L)'
;MKKMLFGFIATVLLSVNVNAQIETKEDARITAAKAFISFKNQLSQAFNNTTDFAAFEKTLCGKWQNTTEGRNLLNDAYNHLKNKSTDNKIIETYDGISFAKALKFQQDALTKNPKSTGSELFGGPGDATTGNYNPVGREAYPCRWWQLNCHLQQIFGPEAGTALLNAAIDFILSHLLKI
;
A
#
# COMPACT_ATOMS: atom_id res chain seq x y z
N MET A 1 0.74 -32.17 15.55
CA MET A 1 0.03 -30.97 16.05
C MET A 1 0.14 -29.84 15.03
N LYS A 2 -0.82 -29.71 14.12
CA LYS A 2 -0.85 -28.70 13.03
C LYS A 2 -2.30 -28.25 12.79
N LYS A 3 -2.98 -27.61 13.75
CA LYS A 3 -4.36 -27.10 13.54
C LYS A 3 -4.74 -25.80 14.27
N MET A 4 -3.83 -25.10 14.94
CA MET A 4 -4.21 -23.95 15.78
C MET A 4 -3.89 -22.55 15.22
N LEU A 5 -3.27 -22.42 14.04
CA LEU A 5 -2.86 -21.09 13.53
C LEU A 5 -3.85 -20.44 12.55
N PHE A 6 -4.91 -21.13 12.14
CA PHE A 6 -5.90 -20.58 11.20
C PHE A 6 -7.15 -20.00 11.88
N GLY A 7 -7.22 -20.03 13.22
CA GLY A 7 -8.40 -19.64 13.97
C GLY A 7 -8.52 -18.15 14.32
N PHE A 8 -7.50 -17.33 14.09
CA PHE A 8 -7.50 -15.91 14.51
C PHE A 8 -7.71 -14.90 13.37
N ILE A 9 -7.66 -15.33 12.12
CA ILE A 9 -7.92 -14.46 10.96
C ILE A 9 -9.41 -14.50 10.55
N ALA A 10 -10.14 -15.56 10.89
CA ALA A 10 -11.52 -15.76 10.46
C ALA A 10 -12.58 -15.04 11.33
N THR A 11 -12.26 -14.68 12.58
CA THR A 11 -13.26 -14.12 13.52
C THR A 11 -13.46 -12.61 13.44
N VAL A 12 -12.69 -11.91 12.59
CA VAL A 12 -12.88 -10.46 12.34
C VAL A 12 -13.74 -10.21 11.08
N LEU A 13 -14.08 -11.25 10.31
CA LEU A 13 -14.73 -11.14 8.99
C LEU A 13 -16.28 -11.14 9.01
N LEU A 14 -16.94 -11.18 10.17
CA LEU A 14 -18.40 -11.35 10.24
C LEU A 14 -19.20 -10.20 10.88
N SER A 15 -18.61 -9.02 11.04
CA SER A 15 -19.40 -7.85 11.53
C SER A 15 -18.96 -6.53 10.91
N VAL A 16 -18.71 -6.52 9.61
CA VAL A 16 -18.56 -5.29 8.84
C VAL A 16 -19.69 -5.21 7.81
N ASN A 17 -20.90 -4.89 8.28
CA ASN A 17 -21.86 -4.16 7.45
C ASN A 17 -21.24 -2.78 7.21
N VAL A 18 -20.35 -2.66 6.22
CA VAL A 18 -19.48 -1.49 6.08
C VAL A 18 -19.80 -0.78 4.78
N ASN A 19 -20.79 0.10 4.86
CA ASN A 19 -20.62 1.42 4.26
C ASN A 19 -19.49 2.12 5.03
N ALA A 20 -18.22 1.81 4.73
CA ALA A 20 -17.12 2.64 5.24
C ALA A 20 -17.15 3.95 4.44
N GLN A 21 -17.90 4.91 4.94
CA GLN A 21 -17.79 6.28 4.49
C GLN A 21 -16.61 6.92 5.24
N ILE A 22 -15.68 7.53 4.49
CA ILE A 22 -14.69 8.43 5.09
C ILE A 22 -15.42 9.75 5.34
N GLU A 23 -15.77 10.00 6.60
CA GLU A 23 -16.50 11.22 6.98
C GLU A 23 -15.53 12.31 7.46
N THR A 24 -14.37 11.91 7.99
CA THR A 24 -13.39 12.85 8.55
C THR A 24 -11.98 12.66 7.99
N LYS A 25 -11.15 13.70 8.17
CA LYS A 25 -9.70 13.62 7.90
C LYS A 25 -9.02 12.52 8.71
N GLU A 26 -9.49 12.28 9.93
CA GLU A 26 -8.93 11.25 10.80
C GLU A 26 -9.27 9.85 10.29
N ASP A 27 -10.48 9.64 9.77
CA ASP A 27 -10.87 8.38 9.13
C ASP A 27 -10.02 8.09 7.89
N ALA A 28 -9.74 9.14 7.10
CA ALA A 28 -8.87 9.05 5.93
C ALA A 28 -7.45 8.65 6.34
N ARG A 29 -6.90 9.31 7.38
CA ARG A 29 -5.58 9.04 7.92
C ARG A 29 -5.47 7.61 8.47
N ILE A 30 -6.45 7.17 9.26
CA ILE A 30 -6.49 5.80 9.81
C ILE A 30 -6.59 4.77 8.69
N THR A 31 -7.40 5.04 7.65
CA THR A 31 -7.52 4.18 6.46
C THR A 31 -6.18 4.05 5.75
N ALA A 32 -5.50 5.17 5.49
CA ALA A 32 -4.18 5.20 4.90
C ALA A 32 -3.14 4.46 5.76
N ALA A 33 -3.20 4.60 7.09
CA ALA A 33 -2.31 3.89 8.01
C ALA A 33 -2.50 2.37 7.95
N LYS A 34 -3.74 1.89 7.97
CA LYS A 34 -4.05 0.46 7.85
C LYS A 34 -3.57 -0.12 6.52
N ALA A 35 -3.80 0.58 5.42
CA ALA A 35 -3.34 0.18 4.10
C ALA A 35 -1.81 0.22 3.98
N PHE A 36 -1.17 1.24 4.55
CA PHE A 36 0.28 1.34 4.63
C PHE A 36 0.91 0.21 5.46
N ILE A 37 0.28 -0.21 6.56
CA ILE A 37 0.74 -1.37 7.34
C ILE A 37 0.75 -2.63 6.49
N SER A 38 -0.34 -2.89 5.75
CA SER A 38 -0.42 -4.03 4.83
C SER A 38 0.70 -3.99 3.79
N PHE A 39 0.89 -2.83 3.15
CA PHE A 39 1.99 -2.57 2.22
C PHE A 39 3.37 -2.84 2.85
N LYS A 40 3.70 -2.16 3.96
CA LYS A 40 4.96 -2.29 4.72
C LYS A 40 5.26 -3.76 5.05
N ASN A 41 4.26 -4.49 5.54
CA ASN A 41 4.43 -5.87 5.97
C ASN A 41 4.85 -6.79 4.81
N GLN A 42 4.36 -6.56 3.59
CA GLN A 42 4.81 -7.32 2.41
C GLN A 42 6.28 -7.08 2.05
N LEU A 43 6.84 -5.94 2.43
CA LEU A 43 8.22 -5.58 2.13
C LEU A 43 9.23 -6.12 3.15
N SER A 44 8.77 -6.72 4.25
CA SER A 44 9.62 -7.17 5.36
C SER A 44 10.71 -8.15 4.91
N GLN A 45 10.38 -9.07 4.00
CA GLN A 45 11.36 -10.04 3.51
C GLN A 45 12.45 -9.38 2.67
N ALA A 46 12.09 -8.42 1.81
CA ALA A 46 13.07 -7.65 1.05
C ALA A 46 13.96 -6.84 2.00
N PHE A 47 13.37 -6.16 2.97
CA PHE A 47 14.08 -5.37 3.98
C PHE A 47 15.12 -6.20 4.76
N ASN A 48 14.72 -7.38 5.25
CA ASN A 48 15.60 -8.25 6.04
C ASN A 48 16.86 -8.71 5.29
N ASN A 49 16.85 -8.65 3.95
CA ASN A 49 17.98 -9.02 3.09
C ASN A 49 18.79 -7.82 2.59
N THR A 50 18.57 -6.63 3.15
CA THR A 50 19.19 -5.38 2.70
C THR A 50 19.85 -4.62 3.86
N THR A 51 20.88 -3.84 3.54
CA THR A 51 21.68 -3.08 4.53
C THR A 51 21.24 -1.63 4.68
N ASP A 52 20.70 -1.05 3.61
CA ASP A 52 20.33 0.35 3.52
C ASP A 52 19.15 0.56 2.56
N PHE A 53 18.65 1.79 2.48
CA PHE A 53 17.52 2.14 1.64
C PHE A 53 17.79 1.93 0.13
N ALA A 54 19.01 2.20 -0.34
CA ALA A 54 19.34 2.03 -1.76
C ALA A 54 19.34 0.54 -2.16
N ALA A 55 19.87 -0.33 -1.29
CA ALA A 55 19.79 -1.77 -1.46
C ALA A 55 18.34 -2.27 -1.41
N PHE A 56 17.54 -1.76 -0.47
CA PHE A 56 16.12 -2.09 -0.35
C PHE A 56 15.33 -1.73 -1.60
N GLU A 57 15.45 -0.49 -2.07
CA GLU A 57 14.84 0.01 -3.30
C GLU A 57 15.25 -0.83 -4.52
N LYS A 58 16.56 -1.08 -4.67
CA LYS A 58 17.07 -1.93 -5.77
C LYS A 58 16.55 -3.36 -5.70
N THR A 59 16.40 -3.92 -4.50
CA THR A 59 15.87 -5.28 -4.31
C THR A 59 14.41 -5.37 -4.73
N LEU A 60 13.60 -4.34 -4.46
CA LEU A 60 12.17 -4.31 -4.81
C LEU A 60 11.94 -3.96 -6.29
N CYS A 61 12.58 -2.91 -6.78
CA CYS A 61 12.35 -2.33 -8.10
C CYS A 61 13.22 -2.98 -9.19
N GLY A 62 14.34 -3.61 -8.84
CA GLY A 62 15.27 -4.19 -9.80
C GLY A 62 15.80 -3.13 -10.77
N LYS A 63 15.40 -3.23 -12.05
CA LYS A 63 15.78 -2.27 -13.11
C LYS A 63 14.78 -1.13 -13.29
N TRP A 64 13.66 -1.14 -12.57
CA TRP A 64 12.64 -0.11 -12.67
C TRP A 64 13.16 1.22 -12.12
N GLN A 65 12.79 2.30 -12.80
CA GLN A 65 13.12 3.67 -12.36
C GLN A 65 11.96 4.21 -11.52
N ASN A 66 12.13 4.10 -10.21
CA ASN A 66 11.13 4.52 -9.24
C ASN A 66 10.75 5.99 -9.41
N THR A 67 9.45 6.31 -9.29
CA THR A 67 9.02 7.71 -9.31
C THR A 67 9.31 8.38 -7.98
N THR A 68 9.17 9.72 -7.93
CA THR A 68 9.30 10.46 -6.68
C THR A 68 8.31 9.96 -5.63
N GLU A 69 7.04 9.74 -6.01
CA GLU A 69 5.98 9.26 -5.12
C GLU A 69 6.25 7.83 -4.64
N GLY A 70 6.67 6.94 -5.55
CA GLY A 70 7.00 5.56 -5.20
C GLY A 70 8.21 5.48 -4.27
N ARG A 71 9.24 6.31 -4.50
CA ARG A 71 10.44 6.39 -3.65
C ARG A 71 10.12 6.92 -2.26
N ASN A 72 9.28 7.93 -2.16
CA ASN A 72 8.83 8.46 -0.88
C ASN A 72 8.07 7.39 -0.07
N LEU A 73 7.14 6.67 -0.71
CA LEU A 73 6.39 5.61 -0.05
C LEU A 73 7.31 4.45 0.40
N LEU A 74 8.27 4.03 -0.42
CA LEU A 74 9.25 3.01 -0.03
C LEU A 74 10.14 3.47 1.11
N ASN A 75 10.54 4.75 1.13
CA ASN A 75 11.35 5.30 2.20
C ASN A 75 10.61 5.31 3.55
N ASP A 76 9.31 5.65 3.54
CA ASP A 76 8.49 5.56 4.75
C ASP A 76 8.39 4.12 5.26
N ALA A 77 8.12 3.16 4.36
CA ALA A 77 8.08 1.75 4.73
C ALA A 77 9.42 1.26 5.30
N TYR A 78 10.53 1.62 4.65
CA TYR A 78 11.88 1.30 5.10
C TYR A 78 12.16 1.87 6.50
N ASN A 79 11.81 3.13 6.76
CA ASN A 79 12.02 3.76 8.05
C ASN A 79 11.20 3.10 9.16
N HIS A 80 9.94 2.74 8.89
CA HIS A 80 9.12 2.02 9.86
C HIS A 80 9.61 0.59 10.13
N LEU A 81 10.12 -0.11 9.11
CA LEU A 81 10.74 -1.44 9.26
C LEU A 81 12.04 -1.34 10.08
N LYS A 82 12.93 -0.39 9.73
CA LYS A 82 14.18 -0.12 10.44
C LYS A 82 13.95 0.23 11.91
N ASN A 83 12.95 1.07 12.18
CA ASN A 83 12.60 1.48 13.55
C ASN A 83 11.75 0.44 14.29
N LYS A 84 11.43 -0.70 13.67
CA LYS A 84 10.56 -1.75 14.23
C LYS A 84 9.24 -1.18 14.77
N SER A 85 8.66 -0.23 14.04
CA SER A 85 7.41 0.42 14.45
C SER A 85 6.28 -0.61 14.51
N THR A 86 5.59 -0.67 15.66
CA THR A 86 4.40 -1.52 15.81
C THR A 86 3.24 -0.97 15.00
N ASP A 87 2.29 -1.84 14.66
CA ASP A 87 1.12 -1.45 13.86
C ASP A 87 0.27 -0.41 14.61
N ASN A 88 0.08 -0.54 15.93
CA ASN A 88 -0.58 0.49 16.74
C ASN A 88 0.16 1.83 16.68
N LYS A 89 1.49 1.82 16.73
CA LYS A 89 2.26 3.06 16.64
C LYS A 89 2.08 3.74 15.30
N ILE A 90 2.03 2.96 14.21
CA ILE A 90 1.78 3.49 12.87
C ILE A 90 0.35 4.04 12.77
N ILE A 91 -0.65 3.34 13.30
CA ILE A 91 -2.03 3.84 13.37
C ILE A 91 -2.12 5.16 14.13
N GLU A 92 -1.33 5.36 15.18
CA GLU A 92 -1.33 6.61 15.96
C GLU A 92 -0.60 7.76 15.26
N THR A 93 0.50 7.50 14.55
CA THR A 93 1.42 8.58 14.12
C THR A 93 1.55 8.79 12.62
N TYR A 94 1.13 7.84 11.79
CA TYR A 94 1.27 7.97 10.34
C TYR A 94 0.28 9.01 9.79
N ASP A 95 0.78 9.98 9.02
CA ASP A 95 -0.01 11.10 8.49
C ASP A 95 -0.79 10.76 7.21
N GLY A 96 -0.47 9.63 6.57
CA GLY A 96 -1.13 9.16 5.36
C GLY A 96 -0.70 9.85 4.07
N ILE A 97 0.17 10.87 4.11
CA ILE A 97 0.44 11.75 2.95
C ILE A 97 1.13 10.99 1.82
N SER A 98 2.20 10.24 2.11
CA SER A 98 2.94 9.51 1.08
C SER A 98 2.09 8.42 0.44
N PHE A 99 1.27 7.72 1.25
CA PHE A 99 0.30 6.75 0.74
C PHE A 99 -0.74 7.40 -0.17
N ALA A 100 -1.33 8.52 0.23
CA ALA A 100 -2.33 9.23 -0.56
C ALA A 100 -1.77 9.72 -1.91
N LYS A 101 -0.54 10.28 -1.92
CA LYS A 101 0.14 10.68 -3.16
C LYS A 101 0.39 9.48 -4.08
N ALA A 102 0.83 8.36 -3.51
CA ALA A 102 1.06 7.12 -4.25
C ALA A 102 -0.24 6.55 -4.83
N LEU A 103 -1.34 6.56 -4.07
CA LEU A 103 -2.66 6.16 -4.56
C LEU A 103 -3.14 7.07 -5.70
N LYS A 104 -3.01 8.39 -5.55
CA LYS A 104 -3.37 9.36 -6.61
C LYS A 104 -2.60 9.08 -7.89
N PHE A 105 -1.31 8.81 -7.79
CA PHE A 105 -0.50 8.43 -8.93
C PHE A 105 -1.04 7.19 -9.64
N GLN A 106 -1.33 6.11 -8.89
CA GLN A 106 -1.86 4.87 -9.48
C GLN A 106 -3.25 5.06 -10.09
N GLN A 107 -4.09 5.90 -9.48
CA GLN A 107 -5.38 6.26 -10.04
C GLN A 107 -5.23 6.99 -11.39
N ASP A 108 -4.33 7.97 -11.46
CA ASP A 108 -4.06 8.71 -12.69
C ASP A 108 -3.48 7.81 -13.79
N ALA A 109 -2.62 6.87 -13.42
CA ALA A 109 -2.09 5.85 -14.33
C ALA A 109 -3.22 4.96 -14.88
N LEU A 110 -4.12 4.49 -14.02
CA LEU A 110 -5.27 3.67 -14.41
C LEU A 110 -6.26 4.42 -15.32
N THR A 111 -6.53 5.70 -15.03
CA THR A 111 -7.41 6.53 -15.88
C THR A 111 -6.81 6.73 -17.27
N LYS A 112 -5.48 6.88 -17.38
CA LYS A 112 -4.78 7.02 -18.67
C LYS A 112 -4.62 5.69 -19.40
N ASN A 113 -4.45 4.59 -18.67
CA ASN A 113 -4.26 3.26 -19.19
C ASN A 113 -5.07 2.24 -18.36
N PRO A 114 -6.24 1.77 -18.85
CA PRO A 114 -7.06 0.79 -18.15
C PRO A 114 -6.36 -0.56 -17.90
N LYS A 115 -5.22 -0.84 -18.55
CA LYS A 115 -4.39 -2.03 -18.30
C LYS A 115 -3.35 -1.83 -17.20
N SER A 116 -3.28 -0.64 -16.61
CA SER A 116 -2.36 -0.29 -15.53
C SER A 116 -2.43 -1.33 -14.41
N THR A 117 -1.26 -1.71 -13.91
CA THR A 117 -1.13 -2.63 -12.77
C THR A 117 -0.73 -1.90 -11.50
N GLY A 118 -0.56 -0.58 -11.55
CA GLY A 118 -0.03 0.25 -10.48
C GLY A 118 1.50 0.21 -10.35
N SER A 119 2.18 -0.70 -11.06
CA SER A 119 3.64 -0.82 -11.02
C SER A 119 4.39 0.38 -11.54
N GLU A 120 3.74 1.22 -12.36
CA GLU A 120 4.26 2.47 -12.90
C GLU A 120 4.71 3.43 -11.79
N LEU A 121 4.03 3.39 -10.63
CA LEU A 121 4.44 4.11 -9.43
C LEU A 121 5.88 3.80 -9.03
N PHE A 122 6.33 2.57 -9.28
CA PHE A 122 7.67 2.10 -8.95
C PHE A 122 8.57 1.96 -10.18
N GLY A 123 8.16 2.50 -11.33
CA GLY A 123 8.90 2.46 -12.60
C GLY A 123 8.67 1.21 -13.45
N GLY A 124 7.69 0.39 -13.11
CA GLY A 124 7.31 -0.81 -13.87
C GLY A 124 6.55 -0.48 -15.17
N PRO A 125 6.37 -1.48 -16.05
CA PRO A 125 5.78 -1.28 -17.38
C PRO A 125 4.27 -1.01 -17.37
N GLY A 126 3.58 -1.25 -16.26
CA GLY A 126 2.15 -0.94 -16.16
C GLY A 126 1.23 -1.85 -16.96
N ASP A 127 1.65 -3.09 -17.21
CA ASP A 127 0.88 -4.06 -17.98
C ASP A 127 1.06 -5.50 -17.45
N ALA A 128 0.51 -6.47 -18.16
CA ALA A 128 0.58 -7.88 -17.80
C ALA A 128 2.02 -8.44 -17.74
N THR A 129 3.01 -7.76 -18.32
CA THR A 129 4.42 -8.18 -18.28
C THR A 129 5.13 -7.79 -16.99
N THR A 130 4.55 -6.89 -16.18
CA THR A 130 5.09 -6.43 -14.89
C THR A 130 5.61 -7.57 -14.01
N GLY A 131 4.83 -8.66 -13.90
CA GLY A 131 5.16 -9.82 -13.05
C GLY A 131 6.39 -10.60 -13.52
N ASN A 132 6.79 -10.46 -14.79
CA ASN A 132 7.96 -11.15 -15.35
C ASN A 132 9.28 -10.51 -14.92
N TYR A 133 9.22 -9.24 -14.50
CA TYR A 133 10.42 -8.42 -14.26
C TYR A 133 10.56 -7.97 -12.80
N ASN A 134 9.52 -8.12 -11.95
CA ASN A 134 9.65 -7.79 -10.54
C ASN A 134 10.32 -8.94 -9.75
N PRO A 135 11.51 -8.72 -9.17
CA PRO A 135 12.27 -9.76 -8.46
C PRO A 135 11.58 -10.31 -7.21
N VAL A 136 10.66 -9.54 -6.60
CA VAL A 136 9.94 -9.90 -5.35
C VAL A 136 8.45 -10.17 -5.60
N GLY A 137 8.02 -10.18 -6.87
CA GLY A 137 6.62 -10.27 -7.28
C GLY A 137 6.12 -11.66 -7.65
N ARG A 138 6.87 -12.74 -7.38
CA ARG A 138 6.54 -14.07 -7.93
C ARG A 138 5.34 -14.75 -7.27
N GLU A 139 5.00 -14.43 -6.03
CA GLU A 139 3.82 -14.99 -5.37
C GLU A 139 2.68 -13.98 -5.38
N ALA A 140 1.72 -14.19 -6.29
CA ALA A 140 0.48 -13.44 -6.29
C ALA A 140 -0.49 -14.09 -5.29
N TYR A 141 -0.45 -13.70 -4.02
CA TYR A 141 -1.64 -13.87 -3.18
C TYR A 141 -1.72 -12.95 -1.95
N PRO A 142 -2.85 -12.27 -1.70
CA PRO A 142 -3.94 -11.95 -2.63
C PRO A 142 -3.71 -10.67 -3.44
N CYS A 143 -2.69 -9.86 -3.13
CA CYS A 143 -2.29 -8.65 -3.85
C CYS A 143 -0.78 -8.58 -3.92
N ARG A 144 -0.23 -8.18 -5.06
CA ARG A 144 1.20 -7.88 -5.19
C ARG A 144 1.50 -6.59 -4.45
N TRP A 145 2.71 -6.47 -3.88
CA TRP A 145 3.09 -5.35 -3.01
C TRP A 145 2.92 -3.96 -3.66
N TRP A 146 3.02 -3.88 -4.98
CA TRP A 146 2.84 -2.63 -5.71
C TRP A 146 1.37 -2.27 -5.99
N GLN A 147 0.41 -3.14 -5.72
CA GLN A 147 -1.01 -2.92 -6.04
C GLN A 147 -1.73 -2.27 -4.87
N LEU A 148 -1.55 -0.96 -4.67
CA LEU A 148 -2.03 -0.27 -3.46
C LEU A 148 -3.56 -0.29 -3.32
N ASN A 149 -4.29 -0.12 -4.42
CA ASN A 149 -5.76 -0.26 -4.41
C ASN A 149 -6.20 -1.68 -4.03
N CYS A 150 -5.45 -2.70 -4.45
CA CYS A 150 -5.73 -4.09 -4.08
C CYS A 150 -5.57 -4.28 -2.56
N HIS A 151 -4.54 -3.70 -1.93
CA HIS A 151 -4.40 -3.72 -0.46
C HIS A 151 -5.54 -3.02 0.26
N LEU A 152 -6.06 -1.90 -0.27
CA LEU A 152 -7.27 -1.26 0.28
C LEU A 152 -8.47 -2.21 0.20
N GLN A 153 -8.71 -2.82 -0.96
CA GLN A 153 -9.83 -3.74 -1.17
C GLN A 153 -9.73 -4.99 -0.28
N GLN A 154 -8.53 -5.47 0.03
CA GLN A 154 -8.33 -6.57 0.98
C GLN A 154 -8.76 -6.24 2.40
N ILE A 155 -8.48 -5.01 2.85
CA ILE A 155 -8.72 -4.62 4.24
C ILE A 155 -10.19 -4.24 4.44
N PHE A 156 -10.79 -3.58 3.45
CA PHE A 156 -12.09 -2.95 3.59
C PHE A 156 -13.19 -3.59 2.74
N GLY A 157 -12.84 -4.49 1.82
CA GLY A 157 -13.75 -5.05 0.83
C GLY A 157 -13.69 -4.31 -0.52
N PRO A 158 -14.14 -4.94 -1.62
CA PRO A 158 -13.99 -4.38 -2.98
C PRO A 158 -14.76 -3.07 -3.20
N GLU A 159 -15.99 -2.99 -2.67
CA GLU A 159 -16.87 -1.83 -2.78
C GLU A 159 -16.36 -0.66 -1.93
N ALA A 160 -16.11 -0.91 -0.64
CA ALA A 160 -15.58 0.09 0.27
C ALA A 160 -14.15 0.52 -0.10
N GLY A 161 -13.27 -0.40 -0.51
CA GLY A 161 -11.88 -0.08 -0.88
C GLY A 161 -11.79 0.94 -2.02
N THR A 162 -12.70 0.87 -2.99
CA THR A 162 -12.76 1.81 -4.11
C THR A 162 -13.31 3.18 -3.69
N ALA A 163 -14.34 3.21 -2.83
CA ALA A 163 -14.86 4.47 -2.29
C ALA A 163 -13.84 5.16 -1.36
N LEU A 164 -13.15 4.37 -0.53
CA LEU A 164 -12.07 4.81 0.36
C LEU A 164 -10.87 5.35 -0.42
N LEU A 165 -10.55 4.79 -1.60
CA LEU A 165 -9.49 5.29 -2.48
C LEU A 165 -9.71 6.77 -2.83
N ASN A 166 -10.90 7.10 -3.35
CA ASN A 166 -11.23 8.46 -3.79
C ASN A 166 -11.29 9.43 -2.61
N ALA A 167 -12.00 9.03 -1.54
CA ALA A 167 -12.16 9.90 -0.39
C ALA A 167 -10.84 10.11 0.38
N ALA A 168 -9.96 9.10 0.49
CA ALA A 168 -8.68 9.25 1.19
C ALA A 168 -7.73 10.17 0.44
N ILE A 169 -7.68 10.04 -0.90
CA ILE A 169 -6.95 10.96 -1.77
C ILE A 169 -7.46 12.39 -1.57
N ASP A 170 -8.77 12.59 -1.69
CA ASP A 170 -9.36 13.92 -1.65
C ASP A 170 -9.18 14.57 -0.28
N PHE A 171 -9.51 13.89 0.82
CA PHE A 171 -9.38 14.45 2.17
C PHE A 171 -7.93 14.69 2.59
N ILE A 172 -7.01 13.75 2.33
CA ILE A 172 -5.61 13.90 2.75
C ILE A 172 -4.93 14.98 1.90
N LEU A 173 -5.10 14.98 0.58
CA LEU A 173 -4.39 15.92 -0.28
C LEU A 173 -5.01 17.33 -0.24
N SER A 174 -6.34 17.49 -0.19
CA SER A 174 -6.96 18.82 -0.12
C SER A 174 -6.71 19.54 1.22
N HIS A 175 -6.75 18.82 2.34
CA HIS A 175 -6.67 19.44 3.67
C HIS A 175 -5.27 19.52 4.27
N LEU A 176 -4.26 18.84 3.70
CA LEU A 176 -2.86 18.95 4.15
C LEU A 176 -1.98 19.79 3.22
N LEU A 177 -2.32 19.91 1.93
CA LEU A 177 -1.49 20.65 0.98
C LEU A 177 -1.92 22.11 0.77
N LYS A 178 -3.08 22.56 1.29
CA LYS A 178 -3.64 23.90 1.02
C LYS A 178 -3.39 24.32 -0.45
N ILE A 179 -3.93 23.54 -1.38
CA ILE A 179 -4.07 23.97 -2.77
C ILE A 179 -5.42 24.68 -2.87
#